data_AF-A0A535AUB8-F1
#
_entry.id   AF-A0A535AUB8-F1
#
_cell.length_a   1.000
_cell.length_b   1.000
_cell.length_c   1.000
_cell.angle_alpha   90.00
_cell.angle_beta   90.00
_cell.angle_gamma   90.00
#
_symmetry.space_group_name_H-M   'P 1'
#
loop_
_entity.id
_entity.type
_entity.pdbx_description
1 polymer ?
#
loop_
_entity_poly.entity_id
_entity_poly.type
_entity_poly.pdbx_seq_one_letter_code
_entity_poly.pdbx_strand_id
1 'polypeptide(L)'
;KPHPPLWVASSRRETTMVAARLGMGSLGFAFETPEELEERVDQYYGLVREECYPMGKALNPALAVLSVLSCFDSDEEAIDKGLEGAQFFAYSLGYYYNPFTGGNHLPGQMNIYKRFMDTPPEQRWGPLGEGFRGFGGFQGASITEEPKDEVTRALWRAAQRGGCIGTPEFIKDTLRKYEASHLDLMIFVAQCGARKHEDVMESIHRAGTKVIPEFKERHEQHQRWRAQQLEGLEYPVNSSI
;
A
#
# COMPACT_ATOMS: atom_id res chain seq x y z
N LYS A 1 -12.85 9.29 28.89
CA LYS A 1 -12.07 8.57 27.84
C LYS A 1 -12.31 9.27 26.50
N PRO A 2 -11.27 9.54 25.70
CA PRO A 2 -11.45 10.09 24.34
C PRO A 2 -12.22 9.10 23.45
N HIS A 3 -12.71 9.58 22.31
CA HIS A 3 -13.27 8.70 21.28
C HIS A 3 -12.16 7.77 20.73
N PRO A 4 -12.53 6.65 20.06
CA PRO A 4 -11.56 5.84 19.32
C PRO A 4 -10.73 6.69 18.33
N PRO A 5 -9.45 6.37 18.09
CA PRO A 5 -8.62 7.09 17.13
C PRO A 5 -9.30 7.21 15.77
N LEU A 6 -9.38 8.45 15.24
CA LEU A 6 -10.09 8.71 14.00
C LEU A 6 -9.17 8.47 12.80
N TRP A 7 -9.73 7.80 11.80
CA TRP A 7 -9.06 7.48 10.54
C TRP A 7 -10.00 7.80 9.38
N VAL A 8 -9.43 8.22 8.24
CA VAL A 8 -10.16 8.39 6.98
C VAL A 8 -9.43 7.63 5.87
N ALA A 9 -10.20 6.94 5.03
CA ALA A 9 -9.67 6.37 3.79
C ALA A 9 -9.46 7.48 2.75
N SER A 10 -8.24 7.62 2.28
CA SER A 10 -7.79 8.71 1.41
C SER A 10 -7.30 8.14 0.08
N SER A 11 -8.15 8.19 -0.95
CA SER A 11 -7.75 7.78 -2.30
C SER A 11 -7.08 8.90 -3.11
N ARG A 12 -6.94 10.10 -2.52
CA ARG A 12 -6.35 11.29 -3.15
C ARG A 12 -5.45 12.02 -2.17
N ARG A 13 -4.42 12.69 -2.69
CA ARG A 13 -3.48 13.50 -1.92
C ARG A 13 -4.19 14.56 -1.07
N GLU A 14 -5.17 15.24 -1.66
CA GLU A 14 -5.92 16.31 -1.01
C GLU A 14 -6.69 15.81 0.21
N THR A 15 -7.23 14.59 0.17
CA THR A 15 -7.93 13.98 1.31
C THR A 15 -6.97 13.74 2.47
N THR A 16 -5.73 13.33 2.20
CA THR A 16 -4.69 13.19 3.23
C THR A 16 -4.37 14.55 3.88
N MET A 17 -4.33 15.63 3.11
CA MET A 17 -4.09 16.98 3.66
C MET A 17 -5.29 17.50 4.47
N VAL A 18 -6.51 17.11 4.11
CA VAL A 18 -7.70 17.37 4.93
C VAL A 18 -7.63 16.56 6.23
N ALA A 19 -7.21 15.29 6.17
CA ALA A 19 -7.04 14.45 7.36
C ALA A 19 -6.04 15.07 8.36
N ALA A 20 -4.91 15.58 7.85
CA ALA A 20 -3.90 16.29 8.65
C ALA A 20 -4.50 17.45 9.45
N ARG A 21 -5.20 18.36 8.74
CA ARG A 21 -5.86 19.54 9.32
C ARG A 21 -6.93 19.18 10.33
N LEU A 22 -7.60 18.04 10.16
CA LEU A 22 -8.63 17.55 11.07
C LEU A 22 -8.07 16.69 12.23
N GLY A 23 -6.74 16.51 12.28
CA GLY A 23 -6.08 15.69 13.30
C GLY A 23 -6.40 14.20 13.21
N MET A 24 -6.73 13.69 12.02
CA MET A 24 -7.09 12.29 11.77
C MET A 24 -5.99 11.53 11.04
N GLY A 25 -5.92 10.23 11.27
CA GLY A 25 -5.03 9.36 10.51
C GLY A 25 -5.53 9.21 9.07
N SER A 26 -4.60 9.13 8.11
CA SER A 26 -4.91 8.90 6.71
C SER A 26 -4.54 7.48 6.29
N LEU A 27 -5.52 6.75 5.76
CA LEU A 27 -5.36 5.41 5.19
C LEU A 27 -5.35 5.55 3.66
N GLY A 28 -4.17 5.60 3.07
CA GLY A 28 -4.00 5.69 1.62
C GLY A 28 -3.75 4.34 0.96
N PHE A 29 -4.10 4.26 -0.32
CA PHE A 29 -3.49 3.27 -1.20
C PHE A 29 -2.02 3.64 -1.43
N ALA A 30 -1.14 2.65 -1.60
CA ALA A 30 0.19 2.88 -2.17
C ALA A 30 0.05 3.25 -3.66
N PHE A 31 -0.52 4.40 -3.97
CA PHE A 31 -0.34 4.98 -5.30
C PHE A 31 1.01 5.70 -5.42
N GLU A 32 1.71 5.84 -4.30
CA GLU A 32 2.95 6.60 -4.21
C GLU A 32 4.18 5.72 -4.12
N THR A 33 5.16 6.12 -4.92
CA THR A 33 6.52 5.63 -4.80
C THR A 33 7.11 6.11 -3.46
N PRO A 34 8.13 5.44 -2.93
CA PRO A 34 8.81 5.91 -1.72
C PRO A 34 9.29 7.37 -1.80
N GLU A 35 9.64 7.84 -3.00
CA GLU A 35 10.07 9.22 -3.27
C GLU A 35 8.92 10.23 -3.09
N GLU A 36 7.71 9.90 -3.55
CA GLU A 36 6.54 10.77 -3.37
C GLU A 36 6.00 10.74 -1.93
N LEU A 37 6.30 9.68 -1.18
CA LEU A 37 5.90 9.55 0.21
C LEU A 37 6.61 10.57 1.12
N GLU A 38 7.90 10.82 0.93
CA GLU A 38 8.67 11.74 1.78
C GLU A 38 8.03 13.14 1.79
N GLU A 39 7.77 13.68 0.60
CA GLU A 39 7.09 14.98 0.43
C GLU A 39 5.73 15.01 1.14
N ARG A 40 5.01 13.88 1.12
CA ARG A 40 3.70 13.77 1.75
C ARG A 40 3.77 13.72 3.27
N VAL A 41 4.73 12.97 3.80
CA VAL A 41 4.95 12.86 5.24
C VAL A 41 5.26 14.23 5.81
N ASP A 42 6.18 14.96 5.16
CA ASP A 42 6.53 16.32 5.54
C ASP A 42 5.32 17.26 5.51
N GLN A 43 4.55 17.24 4.43
CA GLN A 43 3.35 18.08 4.32
C GLN A 43 2.27 17.72 5.34
N TYR A 44 2.02 16.42 5.53
CA TYR A 44 1.00 15.96 6.47
C TYR A 44 1.36 16.40 7.90
N TYR A 45 2.58 16.12 8.37
CA TYR A 45 2.98 16.47 9.73
C TYR A 45 3.21 17.98 9.90
N GLY A 46 3.61 18.69 8.85
CA GLY A 46 3.62 20.16 8.83
C GLY A 46 2.22 20.74 9.07
N LEU A 47 1.22 20.26 8.34
CA LEU A 47 -0.17 20.69 8.52
C LEU A 47 -0.75 20.33 9.89
N VAL A 48 -0.37 19.17 10.45
CA VAL A 48 -0.75 18.79 11.82
C VAL A 48 -0.21 19.79 12.84
N ARG A 49 1.01 20.30 12.66
CA ARG A 49 1.61 21.28 13.57
C ARG A 49 1.06 22.69 13.39
N GLU A 50 0.85 23.10 12.14
CA GLU A 50 0.63 24.52 11.81
C GLU A 50 -0.84 24.88 11.62
N GLU A 51 -1.67 23.94 11.16
CA GLU A 51 -3.04 24.22 10.70
C GLU A 51 -4.10 23.30 11.32
N CYS A 52 -3.77 22.52 12.36
CA CYS A 52 -4.70 21.53 12.89
C CYS A 52 -5.87 22.15 13.68
N TYR A 53 -7.09 21.93 13.20
CA TYR A 53 -8.37 22.18 13.87
C TYR A 53 -9.10 20.84 14.06
N PRO A 54 -9.00 20.20 15.23
CA PRO A 54 -9.36 18.79 15.38
C PRO A 54 -10.85 18.54 15.18
N MET A 55 -11.19 17.50 14.42
CA MET A 55 -12.58 17.01 14.32
C MET A 55 -13.00 16.26 15.59
N GLY A 56 -12.04 15.64 16.27
CA GLY A 56 -12.22 14.85 17.48
C GLY A 56 -11.87 15.61 18.77
N LYS A 57 -12.12 14.96 19.91
CA LYS A 57 -11.62 15.37 21.23
C LYS A 57 -10.11 15.13 21.41
N ALA A 58 -9.50 14.31 20.56
CA ALA A 58 -8.07 14.02 20.56
C ALA A 58 -7.60 13.71 19.13
N LEU A 59 -6.32 13.98 18.87
CA LEU A 59 -5.70 13.76 17.56
C LEU A 59 -5.28 12.30 17.38
N ASN A 60 -5.25 11.83 16.14
CA ASN A 60 -4.61 10.59 15.73
C ASN A 60 -3.75 10.83 14.47
N PRO A 61 -2.64 11.60 14.55
CA PRO A 61 -1.83 11.87 13.37
C PRO A 61 -1.08 10.60 12.96
N ALA A 62 -1.38 10.06 11.78
CA ALA A 62 -0.76 8.83 11.30
C ALA A 62 -0.95 8.68 9.79
N LEU A 63 0.09 8.26 9.09
CA LEU A 63 0.04 7.92 7.67
C LEU A 63 0.19 6.41 7.47
N ALA A 64 -0.85 5.82 6.89
CA ALA A 64 -0.86 4.42 6.55
C ALA A 64 -0.97 4.24 5.04
N VAL A 65 -0.18 3.32 4.50
CA VAL A 65 -0.14 2.99 3.08
C VAL A 65 -0.41 1.50 2.91
N LEU A 66 -1.16 1.16 1.87
CA LEU A 66 -1.60 -0.22 1.59
C LEU A 66 -0.75 -0.86 0.49
N SER A 67 -0.19 -2.05 0.75
CA SER A 67 0.52 -2.88 -0.23
C SER A 67 -0.04 -4.30 -0.26
N VAL A 68 0.02 -4.98 -1.41
CA VAL A 68 -0.29 -6.42 -1.51
C VAL A 68 0.84 -7.25 -0.89
N LEU A 69 0.53 -8.42 -0.33
CA LEU A 69 1.54 -9.28 0.30
C LEU A 69 1.55 -10.69 -0.32
N SER A 70 2.70 -11.07 -0.90
CA SER A 70 3.02 -12.44 -1.30
C SER A 70 4.49 -12.71 -1.00
N CYS A 71 4.76 -13.40 0.10
CA CYS A 71 6.10 -13.62 0.66
C CYS A 71 6.47 -15.10 0.59
N PHE A 72 7.36 -15.47 -0.33
CA PHE A 72 7.78 -16.86 -0.57
C PHE A 72 9.29 -16.98 -0.77
N ASP A 73 9.83 -18.19 -0.80
CA ASP A 73 11.29 -18.38 -0.81
C ASP A 73 11.93 -18.03 -2.16
N SER A 74 11.12 -17.97 -3.22
CA SER A 74 11.52 -17.48 -4.54
C SER A 74 10.53 -16.46 -5.06
N ASP A 75 11.02 -15.58 -5.93
CA ASP A 75 10.17 -14.62 -6.60
C ASP A 75 9.15 -15.26 -7.54
N GLU A 76 9.53 -16.34 -8.21
CA GLU A 76 8.65 -17.09 -9.12
C GLU A 76 7.44 -17.63 -8.37
N GLU A 77 7.68 -18.27 -7.22
CA GLU A 77 6.61 -18.76 -6.35
C GLU A 77 5.73 -17.62 -5.83
N ALA A 78 6.33 -16.49 -5.43
CA ALA A 78 5.57 -15.33 -4.95
C ALA A 78 4.67 -14.73 -6.03
N ILE A 79 5.15 -14.69 -7.27
CA ILE A 79 4.39 -14.25 -8.45
C ILE A 79 3.25 -15.23 -8.73
N ASP A 80 3.56 -16.51 -8.88
CA ASP A 80 2.57 -17.56 -9.19
C ASP A 80 1.41 -17.56 -8.18
N LYS A 81 1.73 -17.47 -6.89
CA LYS A 81 0.74 -17.52 -5.81
C LYS A 81 0.07 -16.19 -5.47
N GLY A 82 0.57 -15.06 -5.97
CA GLY A 82 0.18 -13.72 -5.49
C GLY A 82 -0.29 -12.75 -6.57
N LEU A 83 0.32 -12.80 -7.76
CA LEU A 83 0.18 -11.75 -8.77
C LEU A 83 -1.24 -11.66 -9.32
N GLU A 84 -1.89 -12.80 -9.61
CA GLU A 84 -3.26 -12.82 -10.11
C GLU A 84 -4.21 -12.11 -9.14
N GLY A 85 -4.03 -12.33 -7.84
CA GLY A 85 -4.82 -11.67 -6.81
C GLY A 85 -4.69 -10.14 -6.87
N ALA A 86 -3.45 -9.64 -6.95
CA ALA A 86 -3.19 -8.22 -7.09
C ALA A 86 -3.76 -7.63 -8.39
N GLN A 87 -3.64 -8.36 -9.51
CA GLN A 87 -4.24 -7.99 -10.78
C GLN A 87 -5.76 -7.91 -10.69
N PHE A 88 -6.41 -8.91 -10.08
CA PHE A 88 -7.86 -8.90 -9.91
C PHE A 88 -8.32 -7.76 -9.01
N PHE A 89 -7.56 -7.45 -7.95
CA PHE A 89 -7.85 -6.30 -7.09
C PHE A 89 -7.85 -5.00 -7.90
N ALA A 90 -6.78 -4.73 -8.65
CA ALA A 90 -6.69 -3.56 -9.54
C ALA A 90 -7.79 -3.55 -10.62
N TYR A 91 -8.04 -4.69 -11.27
CA TYR A 91 -9.10 -4.86 -12.26
C TYR A 91 -10.48 -4.52 -11.69
N SER A 92 -10.78 -5.01 -10.49
CA SER A 92 -12.06 -4.79 -9.82
C SER A 92 -12.27 -3.32 -9.48
N LEU A 93 -11.22 -2.61 -9.03
CA LEU A 93 -11.28 -1.17 -8.79
C LEU A 93 -11.49 -0.41 -10.09
N GLY A 94 -10.76 -0.77 -11.14
CA GLY A 94 -10.98 -0.26 -12.49
C GLY A 94 -12.42 -0.47 -12.95
N TYR A 95 -13.00 -1.64 -12.70
CA TYR A 95 -14.38 -1.93 -13.07
C TYR A 95 -15.39 -1.07 -12.30
N TYR A 96 -15.28 -0.99 -10.97
CA TYR A 96 -16.26 -0.31 -10.11
C TYR A 96 -16.14 1.22 -10.11
N TYR A 97 -14.94 1.77 -10.32
CA TYR A 97 -14.69 3.21 -10.20
C TYR A 97 -14.47 3.91 -11.54
N ASN A 98 -14.47 3.18 -12.66
CA ASN A 98 -14.43 3.79 -14.00
C ASN A 98 -15.80 4.42 -14.34
N PRO A 99 -15.84 5.67 -14.86
CA PRO A 99 -17.09 6.37 -15.22
C PRO A 99 -18.00 5.62 -16.19
N PHE A 100 -17.45 4.77 -17.05
CA PHE A 100 -18.18 4.00 -18.06
C PHE A 100 -18.70 2.65 -17.54
N THR A 101 -17.97 1.98 -16.64
CA THR A 101 -18.34 0.63 -16.17
C THR A 101 -18.91 0.61 -14.75
N GLY A 102 -18.49 1.52 -13.88
CA GLY A 102 -18.81 1.52 -12.46
C GLY A 102 -20.29 1.67 -12.14
N GLY A 103 -20.97 2.59 -12.84
CA GLY A 103 -22.41 2.80 -12.70
C GLY A 103 -23.28 1.69 -13.32
N ASN A 104 -22.69 0.77 -14.08
CA ASN A 104 -23.38 -0.26 -14.85
C ASN A 104 -23.23 -1.67 -14.24
N HIS A 105 -22.74 -1.78 -13.00
CA HIS A 105 -22.70 -3.08 -12.34
C HIS A 105 -24.11 -3.65 -12.15
N LEU A 106 -24.32 -4.92 -12.53
CA LEU A 106 -25.58 -5.63 -12.35
C LEU A 106 -25.40 -6.71 -11.26
N PRO A 107 -25.81 -6.45 -10.01
CA PRO A 107 -25.69 -7.41 -8.91
C PRO A 107 -26.38 -8.73 -9.25
N GLY A 108 -25.71 -9.85 -8.96
CA GLY A 108 -26.24 -11.20 -9.21
C GLY A 108 -26.24 -11.65 -10.68
N GLN A 109 -25.94 -10.76 -11.63
CA GLN A 109 -25.87 -11.10 -13.06
C GLN A 109 -24.44 -11.03 -13.60
N MET A 110 -23.64 -10.08 -13.11
CA MET A 110 -22.26 -9.93 -13.55
C MET A 110 -21.28 -10.65 -12.63
N ASN A 111 -20.58 -11.64 -13.18
CA ASN A 111 -19.42 -12.25 -12.54
C ASN A 111 -18.13 -11.55 -13.01
N ILE A 112 -17.63 -10.61 -12.20
CA ILE A 112 -16.44 -9.82 -12.52
C ILE A 112 -15.15 -10.67 -12.55
N TYR A 113 -15.08 -11.73 -11.74
CA TYR A 113 -13.91 -12.62 -11.71
C TYR A 113 -13.82 -13.45 -12.99
N LYS A 114 -14.95 -13.95 -13.49
CA LYS A 114 -15.00 -14.61 -14.80
C LYS A 114 -14.55 -13.67 -15.91
N ARG A 115 -15.04 -12.41 -15.93
CA ARG A 115 -14.61 -11.40 -16.91
C ARG A 115 -13.11 -11.11 -16.84
N PHE A 116 -12.56 -11.06 -15.64
CA PHE A 116 -11.12 -10.93 -15.42
C PHE A 116 -10.35 -12.13 -16.01
N MET A 117 -10.82 -13.35 -15.77
CA MET A 117 -10.19 -14.55 -16.34
C MET A 117 -10.28 -14.58 -17.87
N ASP A 118 -11.41 -14.13 -18.43
CA ASP A 118 -11.62 -13.99 -19.88
C ASP A 118 -10.80 -12.82 -20.49
N THR A 119 -10.25 -11.92 -19.65
CA THR A 119 -9.39 -10.80 -20.09
C THR A 119 -7.97 -11.31 -20.34
N PRO A 120 -7.34 -10.98 -21.48
CA PRO A 120 -5.94 -11.34 -21.76
C PRO A 120 -5.00 -10.90 -20.64
N PRO A 121 -4.02 -11.73 -20.21
CA PRO A 121 -3.15 -11.44 -19.07
C PRO A 121 -2.49 -10.05 -19.09
N GLU A 122 -2.06 -9.59 -20.26
CA GLU A 122 -1.44 -8.28 -20.46
C GLU A 122 -2.39 -7.09 -20.21
N GLN A 123 -3.71 -7.34 -20.24
CA GLN A 123 -4.76 -6.34 -20.00
C GLN A 123 -5.37 -6.45 -18.60
N ARG A 124 -4.98 -7.46 -17.80
CA ARG A 124 -5.58 -7.76 -16.48
C ARG A 124 -5.32 -6.71 -15.41
N TRP A 125 -4.33 -5.84 -15.60
CA TRP A 125 -4.13 -4.68 -14.73
C TRP A 125 -5.21 -3.59 -14.93
N GLY A 126 -5.98 -3.66 -16.02
CA GLY A 126 -7.05 -2.72 -16.34
C GLY A 126 -6.53 -1.33 -16.75
N PRO A 127 -7.43 -0.39 -17.12
CA PRO A 127 -7.06 0.98 -17.52
C PRO A 127 -6.52 1.84 -16.38
N LEU A 128 -6.84 1.52 -15.11
CA LEU A 128 -6.17 2.10 -13.94
C LEU A 128 -4.85 1.39 -13.61
N GLY A 129 -4.51 0.31 -14.33
CA GLY A 129 -3.35 -0.54 -14.14
C GLY A 129 -2.01 0.18 -14.23
N GLU A 130 -1.90 1.22 -15.07
CA GLU A 130 -0.67 2.03 -15.16
C GLU A 130 -0.43 2.85 -13.89
N GLY A 131 -1.49 3.35 -13.23
CA GLY A 131 -1.41 3.98 -11.91
C GLY A 131 -1.32 2.96 -10.76
N PHE A 132 -1.91 1.77 -10.94
CA PHE A 132 -1.80 0.64 -10.01
C PHE A 132 -0.44 -0.07 -10.03
N ARG A 133 0.37 0.07 -11.09
CA ARG A 133 1.81 -0.26 -11.06
C ARG A 133 2.55 0.53 -9.96
N GLY A 134 1.95 1.61 -9.46
CA GLY A 134 2.39 2.39 -8.30
C GLY A 134 2.31 1.69 -6.95
N PHE A 135 1.74 0.48 -6.85
CA PHE A 135 1.60 -0.31 -5.60
C PHE A 135 2.89 -0.76 -4.91
N GLY A 136 4.03 -0.16 -5.25
CA GLY A 136 5.35 -0.41 -4.66
C GLY A 136 6.49 0.19 -5.48
N GLY A 137 6.27 1.35 -6.11
CA GLY A 137 7.33 2.18 -6.69
C GLY A 137 8.37 1.45 -7.54
N PHE A 138 7.99 0.97 -8.72
CA PHE A 138 8.93 0.81 -9.83
C PHE A 138 8.23 1.10 -11.15
N GLN A 139 8.47 2.30 -11.70
CA GLN A 139 8.21 2.61 -13.11
C GLN A 139 9.21 1.83 -13.99
N GLY A 140 9.00 0.52 -14.12
CA GLY A 140 9.56 -0.22 -15.24
C GLY A 140 8.77 0.13 -16.48
N ALA A 141 9.35 1.04 -17.28
CA ALA A 141 8.87 1.42 -18.60
C ALA A 141 8.49 0.19 -19.46
N SER A 142 7.60 0.43 -20.42
CA SER A 142 7.03 -0.45 -21.46
C SER A 142 7.97 -1.46 -22.14
N ILE A 143 8.54 -2.41 -21.40
CA ILE A 143 9.32 -3.52 -21.94
C ILE A 143 8.43 -4.77 -21.86
N THR A 144 7.96 -5.22 -23.03
CA THR A 144 7.06 -6.38 -23.18
C THR A 144 7.78 -7.73 -23.06
N GLU A 145 9.11 -7.77 -23.26
CA GLU A 145 9.93 -8.98 -23.21
C GLU A 145 10.88 -8.98 -22.00
N GLU A 146 11.04 -10.14 -21.38
CA GLU A 146 11.93 -10.30 -20.23
C GLU A 146 13.42 -10.07 -20.63
N PRO A 147 14.14 -9.13 -20.01
CA PRO A 147 15.53 -8.84 -20.35
C PRO A 147 16.47 -10.02 -20.06
N LYS A 148 17.49 -10.21 -20.93
CA LYS A 148 18.48 -11.28 -20.75
C LYS A 148 19.51 -10.97 -19.67
N ASP A 149 19.84 -9.71 -19.47
CA ASP A 149 20.77 -9.26 -18.42
C ASP A 149 20.16 -9.45 -17.02
N GLU A 150 20.92 -9.99 -16.07
CA GLU A 150 20.41 -10.41 -14.75
C GLU A 150 19.92 -9.23 -13.90
N VAL A 151 20.65 -8.11 -13.90
CA VAL A 151 20.29 -6.90 -13.16
C VAL A 151 19.04 -6.28 -13.76
N THR A 152 18.98 -6.17 -15.08
CA THR A 152 17.83 -5.62 -15.80
C THR A 152 16.60 -6.53 -15.69
N ARG A 153 16.79 -7.84 -15.66
CA ARG A 153 15.72 -8.83 -15.44
C ARG A 153 15.15 -8.72 -14.03
N ALA A 154 15.98 -8.59 -13.01
CA ALA A 154 15.54 -8.38 -11.64
C ALA A 154 14.72 -7.09 -11.50
N LEU A 155 15.17 -5.98 -12.12
CA LEU A 155 14.45 -4.71 -12.15
C LEU A 155 13.13 -4.79 -12.94
N TRP A 156 13.11 -5.50 -14.08
CA TRP A 156 11.91 -5.74 -14.88
C TRP A 156 10.88 -6.58 -14.10
N ARG A 157 11.31 -7.66 -13.45
CA ARG A 157 10.42 -8.49 -12.62
C ARG A 157 9.92 -7.70 -11.41
N ALA A 158 10.77 -6.90 -10.77
CA ALA A 158 10.36 -6.01 -9.67
C ALA A 158 9.28 -5.01 -10.09
N ALA A 159 9.40 -4.42 -11.28
CA ALA A 159 8.40 -3.52 -11.83
C ALA A 159 7.06 -4.20 -12.18
N GLN A 160 7.07 -5.51 -12.46
CA GLN A 160 5.84 -6.27 -12.67
C GLN A 160 5.16 -6.74 -11.38
N ARG A 161 5.93 -6.84 -10.28
CA ARG A 161 5.48 -7.41 -9.01
C ARG A 161 4.60 -6.47 -8.18
N GLY A 162 4.67 -5.15 -8.39
CA GLY A 162 3.80 -4.15 -7.77
C GLY A 162 3.54 -4.39 -6.27
N GLY A 163 4.42 -3.88 -5.40
CA GLY A 163 4.28 -4.01 -3.94
C GLY A 163 5.07 -5.15 -3.33
N CYS A 164 4.61 -5.66 -2.20
CA CYS A 164 5.33 -6.67 -1.43
C CYS A 164 5.06 -8.11 -1.94
N ILE A 165 5.32 -8.33 -3.23
CA ILE A 165 5.30 -9.65 -3.89
C ILE A 165 6.72 -10.07 -4.22
N GLY A 166 7.27 -11.05 -3.49
CA GLY A 166 8.62 -11.55 -3.74
C GLY A 166 9.21 -12.33 -2.57
N THR A 167 10.54 -12.43 -2.56
CA THR A 167 11.28 -12.98 -1.42
C THR A 167 11.17 -12.11 -0.15
N PRO A 168 11.42 -12.67 1.05
CA PRO A 168 11.52 -11.87 2.27
C PRO A 168 12.50 -10.70 2.16
N GLU A 169 13.64 -10.88 1.47
CA GLU A 169 14.63 -9.81 1.30
C GLU A 169 14.10 -8.71 0.38
N PHE A 170 13.47 -9.06 -0.74
CA PHE A 170 12.82 -8.09 -1.62
C PHE A 170 11.76 -7.24 -0.88
N ILE A 171 10.97 -7.88 -0.02
CA ILE A 171 9.97 -7.18 0.79
C ILE A 171 10.64 -6.27 1.81
N LYS A 172 11.71 -6.72 2.48
CA LYS A 172 12.48 -5.86 3.39
C LYS A 172 13.05 -4.65 2.66
N ASP A 173 13.64 -4.82 1.49
CA ASP A 173 14.16 -3.71 0.69
C ASP A 173 13.07 -2.70 0.33
N THR A 174 11.88 -3.18 -0.03
CA THR A 174 10.72 -2.32 -0.27
C THR A 174 10.32 -1.55 1.00
N LEU A 175 10.17 -2.24 2.13
CA LEU A 175 9.77 -1.63 3.40
C LEU A 175 10.81 -0.68 3.98
N ARG A 176 12.11 -0.93 3.78
CA ARG A 176 13.21 -0.02 4.18
C ARG A 176 13.08 1.34 3.50
N LYS A 177 12.62 1.38 2.24
CA LYS A 177 12.37 2.66 1.53
C LYS A 177 11.21 3.42 2.15
N TYR A 178 10.10 2.74 2.45
CA TYR A 178 8.96 3.35 3.14
C TYR A 178 9.31 3.80 4.58
N GLU A 179 10.11 3.02 5.32
CA GLU A 179 10.63 3.35 6.64
C GLU A 179 11.55 4.59 6.59
N ALA A 180 12.43 4.68 5.58
CA ALA A 180 13.31 5.83 5.38
C ALA A 180 12.54 7.13 5.12
N SER A 181 11.39 7.05 4.44
CA SER A 181 10.46 8.17 4.25
C SER A 181 9.52 8.40 5.44
N HIS A 182 9.73 7.73 6.58
CA HIS A 182 8.94 7.88 7.80
C HIS A 182 7.43 7.53 7.65
N LEU A 183 7.11 6.51 6.85
CA LEU A 183 5.76 5.93 6.87
C LEU A 183 5.45 5.38 8.27
N ASP A 184 4.26 5.69 8.80
CA ASP A 184 3.87 5.17 10.11
C ASP A 184 3.36 3.73 10.09
N LEU A 185 2.61 3.36 9.05
CA LEU A 185 1.95 2.07 8.97
C LEU A 185 1.94 1.52 7.54
N MET A 186 2.44 0.29 7.38
CA MET A 186 2.20 -0.50 6.17
C MET A 186 1.03 -1.46 6.41
N ILE A 187 0.00 -1.39 5.58
CA ILE A 187 -1.15 -2.28 5.60
C ILE A 187 -0.99 -3.31 4.50
N PHE A 188 -0.96 -4.59 4.87
CA PHE A 188 -0.85 -5.68 3.91
C PHE A 188 -2.21 -6.24 3.50
N VAL A 189 -2.47 -6.27 2.20
CA VAL A 189 -3.58 -7.05 1.65
C VAL A 189 -3.08 -8.45 1.33
N ALA A 190 -3.27 -9.36 2.28
CA ALA A 190 -2.85 -10.75 2.15
C ALA A 190 -3.83 -11.57 1.28
N GLN A 191 -5.15 -11.34 1.35
CA GLN A 191 -6.12 -11.99 0.47
C GLN A 191 -6.57 -11.02 -0.62
N CYS A 192 -6.14 -11.25 -1.85
CA CYS A 192 -6.67 -10.60 -3.05
C CYS A 192 -7.13 -11.66 -4.05
N GLY A 193 -8.32 -11.51 -4.63
CA GLY A 193 -8.83 -12.46 -5.61
C GLY A 193 -8.92 -13.91 -5.10
N ALA A 194 -8.66 -14.86 -5.98
CA ALA A 194 -8.86 -16.29 -5.73
C ALA A 194 -7.61 -17.01 -5.17
N ARG A 195 -6.81 -16.33 -4.34
CA ARG A 195 -5.67 -16.98 -3.67
C ARG A 195 -6.15 -18.11 -2.75
N LYS A 196 -5.42 -19.23 -2.76
CA LYS A 196 -5.67 -20.35 -1.84
C LYS A 196 -5.39 -19.92 -0.42
N HIS A 197 -6.20 -20.42 0.51
CA HIS A 197 -6.07 -20.08 1.93
C HIS A 197 -4.70 -20.46 2.48
N GLU A 198 -4.18 -21.63 2.10
CA GLU A 198 -2.89 -22.16 2.53
C GLU A 198 -1.74 -21.24 2.11
N ASP A 199 -1.76 -20.77 0.86
CA ASP A 199 -0.76 -19.85 0.33
C ASP A 199 -0.79 -18.49 1.05
N VAL A 200 -1.99 -18.00 1.40
CA VAL A 200 -2.13 -16.75 2.18
C VAL A 200 -1.58 -16.91 3.59
N MET A 201 -1.93 -18.00 4.27
CA MET A 201 -1.43 -18.27 5.63
C MET A 201 0.09 -18.49 5.65
N GLU A 202 0.62 -19.20 4.65
CA GLU A 202 2.07 -19.38 4.48
C GLU A 202 2.76 -18.03 4.26
N SER A 203 2.24 -17.18 3.38
CA SER A 203 2.77 -15.84 3.12
C SER A 203 2.76 -14.96 4.38
N ILE A 204 1.67 -14.99 5.17
CA ILE A 204 1.58 -14.26 6.45
C ILE A 204 2.62 -14.79 7.44
N HIS A 205 2.73 -16.11 7.58
CA HIS A 205 3.69 -16.75 8.48
C HIS A 205 5.13 -16.36 8.12
N ARG A 206 5.47 -16.38 6.83
CA ARG A 206 6.79 -16.01 6.33
C ARG A 206 7.08 -14.53 6.53
N ALA A 207 6.14 -13.64 6.23
CA ALA A 207 6.31 -12.22 6.53
C ALA A 207 6.52 -11.99 8.04
N GLY A 208 5.71 -12.64 8.89
CA GLY A 208 5.81 -12.52 10.33
C GLY A 208 7.12 -13.03 10.94
N THR A 209 7.70 -14.09 10.37
CA THR A 209 8.93 -14.72 10.90
C THR A 209 10.20 -14.23 10.23
N LYS A 210 10.15 -13.83 8.96
CA LYS A 210 11.34 -13.46 8.17
C LYS A 210 11.46 -11.97 7.89
N VAL A 211 10.36 -11.19 7.89
CA VAL A 211 10.37 -9.76 7.52
C VAL A 211 10.16 -8.87 8.75
N ILE A 212 9.04 -9.04 9.47
CA ILE A 212 8.63 -8.16 10.58
C ILE A 212 9.69 -8.00 11.70
N PRO A 213 10.46 -9.04 12.11
CA PRO A 213 11.42 -8.90 13.21
C PRO A 213 12.42 -7.75 13.03
N GLU A 214 12.90 -7.56 11.80
CA GLU A 214 13.87 -6.51 11.47
C GLU A 214 13.33 -5.10 11.74
N PHE A 215 12.08 -4.83 11.34
CA PHE A 215 11.45 -3.52 11.55
C PHE A 215 11.01 -3.32 12.99
N LYS A 216 10.66 -4.41 13.69
CA LYS A 216 10.37 -4.37 15.13
C LYS A 216 11.58 -3.92 15.94
N GLU A 217 12.78 -4.39 15.60
CA GLU A 217 14.03 -3.98 16.25
C GLU A 217 14.34 -2.49 16.05
N ARG A 218 13.93 -1.90 14.92
CA ARG A 218 14.17 -0.48 14.59
C ARG A 218 13.03 0.45 14.97
N HIS A 219 11.87 -0.09 15.39
CA HIS A 219 10.65 0.68 15.62
C HIS A 219 10.82 1.90 16.55
N GLU A 220 11.70 1.79 17.56
CA GLU A 220 12.00 2.91 18.47
C GLU A 220 12.62 4.14 17.79
N GLN A 221 13.27 3.97 16.63
CA GLN A 221 13.81 5.09 15.85
C GLN A 221 12.66 5.91 15.24
N HIS A 222 11.69 5.22 14.63
CA HIS A 222 10.48 5.85 14.09
C HIS A 222 9.65 6.53 15.16
N GLN A 223 9.44 5.88 16.31
CA GLN A 223 8.69 6.46 17.42
C GLN A 223 9.33 7.74 17.98
N ARG A 224 10.68 7.81 18.01
CA ARG A 224 11.40 9.04 18.40
C ARG A 224 11.20 10.16 17.38
N TRP A 225 11.34 9.87 16.09
CA TRP A 225 11.08 10.86 15.04
C TRP A 225 9.63 11.37 15.14
N ARG A 226 8.67 10.46 15.30
CA ARG A 226 7.25 10.82 15.40
C ARG A 226 6.95 11.67 16.63
N ALA A 227 7.54 11.34 17.78
CA ALA A 227 7.38 12.15 18.99
C ALA A 227 7.83 13.61 18.78
N GLN A 228 8.89 13.84 18.02
CA GLN A 228 9.34 15.19 17.65
C GLN A 228 8.31 15.90 16.74
N GLN A 229 7.70 15.19 15.81
CA GLN A 229 6.67 15.77 14.93
C GLN A 229 5.41 16.23 15.68
N LEU A 230 5.15 15.63 16.86
CA LEU A 230 3.97 15.87 17.69
C LEU A 230 4.25 16.72 18.93
N GLU A 231 5.49 17.17 19.11
CA GLU A 231 5.88 18.00 20.23
C GLU A 231 5.20 19.37 20.17
N GLY A 232 4.71 19.86 21.31
CA GLY A 232 4.10 21.19 21.41
C GLY A 232 2.69 21.32 20.81
N LEU A 233 2.06 20.22 20.37
CA LEU A 233 0.66 20.26 19.93
C LEU A 233 -0.27 20.67 21.07
N GLU A 234 -1.18 21.59 20.77
CA GLU A 234 -2.16 22.13 21.74
C GLU A 234 -3.16 21.07 22.23
N TYR A 235 -3.49 20.11 21.35
CA TYR A 235 -4.54 19.13 21.59
C TYR A 235 -3.95 17.77 22.02
N PRO A 236 -4.66 17.02 22.89
CA PRO A 236 -4.20 15.71 23.32
C PRO A 236 -4.14 14.73 22.14
N VAL A 237 -3.09 13.92 22.10
CA VAL A 237 -2.93 12.85 21.11
C VAL A 237 -3.47 11.54 21.70
N ASN A 238 -4.38 10.88 20.97
CA ASN A 238 -4.84 9.52 21.20
C ASN A 238 -4.57 8.69 19.95
N SER A 239 -3.33 8.19 19.85
CA SER A 239 -2.82 7.46 18.70
C SER A 239 -3.12 5.96 18.79
N SER A 240 -3.40 5.31 17.66
CA SER A 240 -3.45 3.84 17.56
C SER A 240 -2.10 3.18 17.24
N ILE A 241 -1.06 3.98 17.07
CA ILE A 241 0.33 3.58 16.73
C ILE A 241 1.35 4.23 17.66
#